data_AF-A0A2L2LK78-F1
#
_entry.id   AF-A0A2L2LK78-F1
#
_cell.length_a   1.000
_cell.length_b   1.000
_cell.length_c   1.000
_cell.angle_alpha   90.00
_cell.angle_beta   90.00
_cell.angle_gamma   90.00
#
_symmetry.space_group_name_H-M   'P 1'
#
loop_
_entity.id
_entity.type
_entity.pdbx_description
1 polymer ?
#
loop_
_entity_poly.entity_id
_entity_poly.type
_entity_poly.pdbx_seq_one_letter_code
_entity_poly.pdbx_strand_id
1 'polypeptide(L)' 'MKSTIELPDDLKHRLDILAERSNSTPSRIIEDALSHGRSLAWQEKWTSGVRAGLAEADAGEFVTAEEIGVVLSKYAKA' A
#
# COMPACT_ATOMS: atom_id res chain seq x y z
N MET A 1 13.03 12.84 14.56
CA MET A 1 13.46 13.47 13.29
C MET A 1 12.34 14.39 12.84
N LYS A 2 12.62 15.62 12.38
CA LYS A 2 11.60 16.50 11.79
C LYS A 2 11.62 16.29 10.27
N SER A 3 10.57 15.68 9.73
CA SER A 3 10.38 15.57 8.28
C SER A 3 9.45 16.69 7.84
N THR A 4 9.83 17.43 6.80
CA THR A 4 8.95 18.42 6.16
C THR A 4 8.30 17.75 4.96
N ILE A 5 6.98 17.63 4.96
CA ILE A 5 6.21 17.02 3.87
C ILE A 5 5.29 18.12 3.35
N GLU A 6 5.40 18.43 2.06
CA GLU A 6 4.46 19.30 1.37
C GLU A 6 3.18 18.51 1.13
N LEU A 7 2.07 18.98 1.71
CA LEU A 7 0.74 18.40 1.52
C LEU A 7 -0.11 19.37 0.69
N PRO A 8 -0.93 18.88 -0.26
CA PRO A 8 -1.89 19.72 -0.95
C PRO A 8 -2.79 20.47 0.04
N ASP A 9 -3.19 21.70 -0.30
CA ASP A 9 -3.97 22.57 0.60
C ASP A 9 -5.28 21.92 1.07
N ASP A 10 -5.97 21.17 0.20
CA ASP A 10 -7.17 20.40 0.57
C ASP A 10 -6.87 19.38 1.69
N LEU A 11 -5.77 18.64 1.56
CA LEU A 11 -5.40 17.62 2.52
C LEU A 11 -5.00 18.24 3.85
N LYS A 12 -4.29 19.37 3.81
CA LYS A 12 -3.94 20.14 5.01
C LYS A 12 -5.19 20.63 5.73
N HIS A 13 -6.14 21.21 4.99
CA HIS A 13 -7.39 21.70 5.57
C HIS A 13 -8.20 20.58 6.24
N ARG A 14 -8.30 19.42 5.59
CA ARG A 14 -8.97 18.24 6.16
C ARG A 14 -8.27 17.73 7.43
N LEU A 15 -6.94 17.80 7.46
CA LEU A 15 -6.14 17.40 8.61
C LEU A 15 -6.32 18.35 9.79
N ASP A 16 -6.38 19.66 9.54
CA ASP A 16 -6.63 20.67 10.57
C ASP A 16 -8.01 20.48 11.22
N ILE A 17 -9.06 20.27 10.41
CA ILE A 17 -10.42 19.96 10.91
C ILE A 17 -10.40 18.69 11.76
N LEU A 18 -9.68 17.66 11.33
CA LEU A 18 -9.60 16.40 12.06
C LEU A 18 -8.84 16.55 13.38
N ALA A 19 -7.76 17.35 13.39
CA ALA A 19 -6.98 17.68 14.57
C ALA A 19 -7.82 18.37 15.64
N GLU A 20 -8.59 19.40 15.25
CA GLU A 20 -9.51 20.11 16.15
C GLU A 20 -10.55 19.17 16.77
N ARG A 21 -11.18 18.31 15.94
CA ARG A 21 -12.24 17.39 16.40
C ARG A 21 -11.73 16.26 17.30
N SER A 22 -10.49 15.85 17.13
CA SER A 22 -9.87 14.74 17.88
C SER A 22 -9.01 15.20 19.05
N ASN A 23 -8.93 16.51 19.30
CA ASN A 23 -8.02 17.11 20.29
C ASN A 23 -6.57 16.61 20.13
N SER A 24 -6.14 16.49 18.87
CA SER A 24 -4.83 15.97 18.46
C SER A 24 -4.10 17.01 17.59
N THR A 25 -2.86 16.73 17.22
CA THR A 25 -2.11 17.57 16.28
C THR A 25 -2.09 16.95 14.88
N PRO A 26 -2.00 17.75 13.82
CA PRO A 26 -1.80 17.25 12.46
C PRO A 26 -0.65 16.24 12.37
N SER A 27 0.49 16.52 13.02
CA SER A 27 1.66 15.64 13.04
C SER A 27 1.38 14.30 13.73
N ARG A 28 0.64 14.29 14.84
CA ARG A 28 0.26 13.06 15.56
C ARG A 28 -0.68 12.19 14.72
N ILE A 29 -1.63 12.82 14.02
CA ILE A 29 -2.54 12.11 13.11
C ILE A 29 -1.77 11.51 11.93
N ILE A 30 -0.85 12.26 11.32
CA ILE A 30 0.00 11.73 10.24
C ILE A 30 0.86 10.58 10.75
N GLU A 31 1.50 10.72 11.91
CA GLU A 31 2.32 9.68 12.53
C GLU A 31 1.49 8.40 12.75
N ASP A 32 0.30 8.54 13.33
CA ASP A 32 -0.61 7.43 13.58
C ASP A 32 -1.08 6.77 12.28
N ALA A 33 -1.44 7.58 11.27
CA ALA A 33 -1.84 7.09 9.96
C ALA A 33 -0.71 6.36 9.22
N LEU A 34 0.54 6.81 9.34
CA LEU A 34 1.70 6.13 8.72
C LEU A 34 2.09 4.86 9.49
N SER A 35 1.95 4.88 10.82
CA SER A 35 2.29 3.74 11.68
C SER A 35 1.24 2.64 11.57
N HIS A 36 -0.05 3.00 11.44
CA HIS A 36 -1.18 2.07 11.58
C HIS A 36 -2.15 2.04 10.38
N GLY A 37 -2.19 3.05 9.50
CA GLY A 37 -3.24 3.30 8.52
C GLY A 37 -3.15 2.57 7.16
N ARG A 38 -2.78 1.29 7.13
CA ARG A 38 -2.16 0.52 6.01
C ARG A 38 -0.66 0.71 6.05
N SER A 39 -0.07 -0.05 6.97
CA SER A 39 1.28 0.09 7.47
C SER A 39 2.34 0.28 6.38
N LEU A 40 3.34 1.11 6.68
CA LEU A 40 4.60 1.13 5.94
C LEU A 40 5.12 -0.29 5.69
N ALA A 41 5.03 -1.17 6.69
CA ALA A 41 5.36 -2.59 6.57
C ALA A 41 4.53 -3.33 5.49
N TRP A 42 3.24 -3.00 5.33
CA TRP A 42 2.43 -3.55 4.25
C TRP A 42 2.90 -3.02 2.88
N GLN A 43 3.22 -1.73 2.77
CA GLN A 43 3.74 -1.16 1.52
C GLN A 43 5.11 -1.73 1.15
N GLU A 44 6.00 -1.93 2.12
CA GLU A 44 7.29 -2.59 1.95
C GLU A 44 7.11 -4.04 1.48
N LYS A 45 6.23 -4.80 2.15
CA LYS A 45 5.92 -6.18 1.77
C LYS A 45 5.31 -6.27 0.37
N TRP A 46 4.36 -5.39 0.06
CA TRP A 46 3.74 -5.31 -1.26
C TRP A 46 4.77 -5.00 -2.35
N THR A 47 5.58 -3.96 -2.15
CA THR A 47 6.62 -3.55 -3.11
C THR A 47 7.65 -4.65 -3.32
N SER A 48 8.07 -5.32 -2.25
CA SER A 48 8.96 -6.47 -2.31
C SER A 48 8.35 -7.62 -3.12
N GLY A 49 7.09 -7.97 -2.84
CA GLY A 49 6.36 -9.01 -3.59
C GLY A 49 6.20 -8.68 -5.07
N VAL A 50 5.87 -7.42 -5.42
CA VAL A 50 5.79 -6.98 -6.81
C VAL A 50 7.14 -7.10 -7.50
N ARG A 51 8.23 -6.67 -6.86
CA ARG A 51 9.58 -6.78 -7.42
C ARG A 51 10.01 -8.23 -7.63
N ALA A 52 9.69 -9.12 -6.69
CA ALA A 52 9.98 -10.54 -6.81
C ALA A 52 9.23 -11.16 -8.00
N GLY A 53 7.92 -10.90 -8.10
CA GLY A 53 7.12 -11.39 -9.22
C GLY A 53 7.58 -10.85 -10.58
N LEU A 54 8.01 -9.59 -10.66
CA LEU A 54 8.61 -9.03 -11.88
C LEU A 54 9.90 -9.76 -12.27
N ALA A 55 10.77 -10.05 -11.30
CA ALA A 55 12.01 -10.78 -11.55
C ALA A 55 11.76 -12.22 -12.01
N GLU A 56 10.80 -12.91 -11.38
CA GLU A 56 10.36 -14.25 -11.81
C GLU A 56 9.76 -14.20 -13.23
N ALA A 57 9.02 -13.14 -13.59
CA ALA A 57 8.45 -12.98 -14.93
C ALA A 57 9.53 -12.76 -15.98
N ASP A 58 10.50 -11.90 -15.70
CA ASP A 58 11.65 -11.66 -16.58
C ASP A 58 12.50 -12.93 -16.79
N ALA A 59 12.57 -13.81 -15.79
CA ALA A 59 13.23 -15.11 -15.87
C ALA A 59 12.38 -16.20 -16.57
N GLY A 60 11.09 -15.94 -16.83
CA GLY A 60 10.15 -16.94 -17.34
C GLY A 60 9.69 -17.97 -16.29
N GLU A 61 9.91 -17.68 -15.01
CA GLU A 61 9.62 -18.55 -13.86
C GLU A 61 8.41 -18.09 -13.03
N PHE A 62 7.72 -17.03 -13.44
CA PHE A 62 6.58 -16.44 -12.69
C PHE A 62 5.42 -17.40 -12.46
N VAL A 63 5.15 -18.28 -13.42
CA VAL A 63 4.05 -19.23 -13.32
C VAL A 63 4.32 -20.42 -14.23
N THR A 64 3.95 -21.61 -13.76
CA THR A 64 4.03 -22.84 -14.55
C THR A 64 2.78 -23.04 -15.41
N ALA A 65 2.89 -23.85 -16.46
CA ALA A 65 1.75 -24.19 -17.32
C ALA A 65 0.62 -24.91 -16.54
N GLU A 66 0.97 -25.69 -15.52
CA GLU A 66 0.00 -26.39 -14.66
C GLU A 66 -0.82 -25.42 -13.83
N GLU A 67 -0.19 -24.42 -13.22
CA GLU A 67 -0.87 -23.37 -12.45
C GLU A 67 -1.80 -22.53 -13.32
N ILE A 68 -1.40 -22.21 -14.55
CA ILE A 68 -2.28 -21.57 -15.54
C ILE A 68 -3.51 -22.46 -15.80
N GLY A 69 -3.31 -23.76 -15.99
CA GLY A 69 -4.38 -24.73 -16.22
C GLY A 69 -5.41 -24.77 -15.07
N VAL A 70 -4.96 -24.70 -13.82
CA VAL A 70 -5.84 -24.62 -12.63
C VAL A 70 -6.70 -23.36 -12.67
N VAL A 71 -6.09 -22.20 -12.97
CA VAL A 71 -6.82 -20.93 -13.05
C VAL A 71 -7.86 -20.96 -14.16
N LEU A 72 -7.48 -21.39 -15.38
CA LEU A 72 -8.41 -21.47 -16.51
C LEU A 72 -9.57 -22.42 -16.23
N SER A 73 -9.30 -23.57 -15.61
CA SER A 73 -10.33 -24.55 -15.24
C SER A 73 -11.34 -24.02 -14.23
N LYS A 74 -10.91 -23.11 -13.33
CA LYS A 74 -11.80 -22.45 -12.37
C LYS A 74 -12.87 -21.59 -13.04
N TYR A 75 -12.53 -20.94 -14.17
CA TYR A 75 -13.44 -20.06 -14.89
C TYR A 75 -14.14 -20.72 -16.08
N ALA A 76 -13.68 -21.90 -16.53
CA ALA A 76 -14.32 -22.68 -17.59
C ALA A 76 -15.67 -23.31 -17.17
N LYS A 77 -16.01 -23.32 -15.88
CA LYS A 77 -17.30 -23.79 -15.34
C LYS A 77 -18.34 -22.67 -15.16
N ALA A 78 -18.07 -21.46 -15.65
CA ALA A 78 -19.01 -20.33 -15.65
C ALA A 78 -19.82 -20.27 -16.95
#